data_AF-A0A3A0AG10-F1
#
_entry.id   AF-A0A3A0AG10-F1
#
_cell.length_a   1.000
_cell.length_b   1.000
_cell.length_c   1.000
_cell.angle_alpha   90.00
_cell.angle_beta   90.00
_cell.angle_gamma   90.00
#
_symmetry.space_group_name_H-M   'P 1'
#
loop_
_entity.id
_entity.type
_entity.pdbx_description
1 polymer ?
#
loop_
_entity_poly.entity_id
_entity_poly.type
_entity_poly.pdbx_seq_one_letter_code
_entity_poly.pdbx_strand_id
1 'polypeptide(L)'
;MSESAEFAAGFEVPVHRSLTEPILLGGAPRTVAIANGTLAAAVGLGLQLWIVGLVLWIVGHALAVWGARSDAQFMPVFARHLRHKPLLDV
;
A
#
# COMPACT_ATOMS: atom_id res chain seq x y z
N MET A 1 -4.40 41.74 16.02
CA MET A 1 -5.48 40.92 16.61
C MET A 1 -5.87 39.92 15.55
N SER A 2 -5.21 38.76 15.54
CA SER A 2 -5.45 37.73 14.52
C SER A 2 -6.48 36.79 15.10
N GLU A 3 -7.71 36.86 14.59
CA GLU A 3 -8.74 35.84 14.81
C GLU A 3 -8.20 34.52 14.26
N SER A 4 -7.62 33.71 15.14
CA SER A 4 -7.53 32.28 14.96
C SER A 4 -8.97 31.78 14.92
N ALA A 5 -9.44 31.44 13.72
CA ALA A 5 -10.76 30.88 13.48
C ALA A 5 -11.13 29.89 14.58
N GLU A 6 -12.06 30.31 15.44
CA GLU A 6 -12.74 29.48 16.40
C GLU A 6 -13.58 28.50 15.58
N PHE A 7 -12.94 27.39 15.16
CA PHE A 7 -13.65 26.26 14.56
C PHE A 7 -14.80 25.92 15.51
N ALA A 8 -16.03 26.05 15.03
CA ALA A 8 -17.25 26.14 15.83
C ALA A 8 -17.27 25.13 16.99
N ALA A 9 -17.23 25.65 18.23
CA ALA A 9 -17.27 24.87 19.44
C ALA A 9 -18.51 23.95 19.44
N GLY A 10 -18.30 22.63 19.47
CA GLY A 10 -19.37 21.62 19.43
C GLY A 10 -19.62 20.95 18.07
N PHE A 11 -18.89 21.32 17.01
CA PHE A 11 -18.91 20.63 15.70
C PHE A 11 -17.70 19.70 15.47
N GLU A 12 -16.87 19.48 16.49
CA GLU A 12 -15.75 18.56 16.45
C GLU A 12 -16.17 17.14 16.85
N VAL A 13 -15.94 16.17 15.94
CA VAL A 13 -16.14 14.75 16.21
C VAL A 13 -14.79 14.05 16.08
N PRO A 14 -14.36 13.26 17.09
CA PRO A 14 -13.08 12.55 17.02
C PRO A 14 -13.10 11.52 15.87
N VAL A 15 -12.34 11.79 14.82
CA VAL A 15 -12.13 10.86 13.71
C VAL A 15 -11.15 9.78 14.18
N HIS A 16 -11.62 8.54 14.17
CA HIS A 16 -10.79 7.41 14.56
C HIS A 16 -9.82 7.07 13.42
N ARG A 17 -8.55 6.77 13.77
CA ARG A 17 -7.52 6.40 12.79
C ARG A 17 -7.92 5.24 11.88
N SER A 18 -8.78 4.33 12.35
CA SER A 18 -9.34 3.23 11.54
C SER A 18 -10.12 3.69 10.30
N LEU A 19 -10.64 4.91 10.28
CA LEU A 19 -11.39 5.49 9.16
C LEU A 19 -10.49 6.14 8.10
N THR A 20 -9.26 6.49 8.48
CA THR A 20 -8.34 7.26 7.62
C THR A 20 -7.08 6.49 7.26
N GLU A 21 -6.69 5.50 8.07
CA GLU A 21 -5.49 4.71 7.84
C GLU A 21 -5.73 3.56 6.85
N PRO A 22 -4.81 3.37 5.89
CA PRO A 22 -4.90 2.25 4.97
C PRO A 22 -4.81 0.90 5.71
N ILE A 23 -5.61 -0.08 5.30
CA ILE A 23 -5.59 -1.44 5.87
C ILE A 23 -4.29 -2.14 5.45
N LEU A 24 -3.34 -2.18 6.37
CA LEU A 24 -2.10 -2.93 6.25
C LEU A 24 -2.30 -4.37 6.74
N LEU A 25 -1.78 -5.34 5.99
CA LEU A 25 -1.75 -6.75 6.37
C LEU A 25 -0.29 -7.11 6.70
N GLY A 26 0.02 -7.24 8.00
CA GLY A 26 1.38 -7.55 8.46
C GLY A 26 2.43 -6.48 8.12
N GLY A 27 2.01 -5.23 7.91
CA GLY A 27 2.90 -4.13 7.50
C GLY A 27 3.06 -3.98 5.97
N ALA A 28 2.35 -4.76 5.15
CA ALA A 28 2.28 -4.60 3.70
C ALA A 28 0.87 -4.19 3.24
N PRO A 29 0.70 -3.44 2.12
CA PRO A 29 -0.63 -3.16 1.59
C PRO A 29 -1.26 -4.47 1.09
N ARG A 30 -2.50 -4.76 1.51
CA ARG A 30 -3.18 -6.05 1.24
C ARG A 30 -3.09 -6.51 -0.22
N THR A 31 -3.21 -5.59 -1.17
CA THR A 31 -3.21 -5.87 -2.61
C THR A 31 -1.87 -6.43 -3.07
N VAL A 32 -0.76 -5.89 -2.55
CA VAL A 32 0.60 -6.33 -2.90
C VAL A 32 0.90 -7.68 -2.27
N ALA A 33 0.51 -7.87 -1.01
CA ALA A 33 0.68 -9.15 -0.32
C ALA A 33 -0.05 -10.29 -1.04
N ILE A 34 -1.29 -10.05 -1.48
CA ILE A 34 -2.07 -11.03 -2.26
C ILE A 34 -1.42 -11.29 -3.62
N ALA A 35 -1.10 -10.24 -4.38
CA ALA A 35 -0.48 -10.40 -5.71
C ALA A 35 0.84 -11.18 -5.64
N ASN A 36 1.70 -10.88 -4.66
CA ASN A 36 2.96 -11.58 -4.47
C ASN A 36 2.75 -13.03 -4.01
N GLY A 37 1.81 -13.27 -3.08
CA GLY A 37 1.45 -14.62 -2.65
C GLY A 37 0.95 -15.49 -3.80
N THR A 38 0.11 -14.93 -4.68
CA THR A 38 -0.40 -15.63 -5.87
C THR A 38 0.72 -15.92 -6.87
N LEU A 39 1.61 -14.96 -7.14
CA LEU A 39 2.75 -15.16 -8.03
C LEU A 39 3.68 -16.26 -7.50
N ALA A 40 4.00 -16.22 -6.21
CA ALA A 40 4.82 -17.21 -5.55
C ALA A 40 4.17 -18.61 -5.56
N ALA A 41 2.85 -18.70 -5.34
CA ALA A 41 2.12 -19.96 -5.41
C ALA A 41 2.08 -20.52 -6.84
N ALA A 42 1.85 -19.67 -7.84
CA ALA A 42 1.87 -20.07 -9.25
C ALA A 42 3.23 -20.65 -9.67
N VAL A 43 4.34 -20.02 -9.23
CA VAL A 43 5.69 -20.51 -9.51
C VAL A 43 6.04 -21.74 -8.67
N GLY A 44 5.78 -21.70 -7.36
CA GLY A 44 6.20 -22.74 -6.42
C GLY A 44 5.41 -24.03 -6.56
N LEU A 45 4.08 -23.94 -6.67
CA LEU A 45 3.20 -25.10 -6.81
C LEU A 45 2.90 -25.42 -8.27
N GLY A 46 2.67 -24.41 -9.11
CA GLY A 46 2.29 -24.60 -10.51
C GLY A 46 3.43 -25.09 -11.39
N LEU A 47 4.63 -24.51 -11.28
CA LEU A 47 5.83 -24.98 -11.97
C LEU A 47 6.64 -25.99 -11.14
N GLN A 48 6.17 -26.35 -9.93
CA GLN A 48 6.89 -27.18 -8.94
C GLN A 48 8.26 -26.64 -8.50
N LEU A 49 8.57 -25.38 -8.83
CA LEU A 49 9.81 -24.71 -8.48
C LEU A 49 9.70 -24.14 -7.06
N TRP A 50 9.44 -24.99 -6.06
CA TRP A 50 9.09 -24.56 -4.70
C TRP A 50 10.15 -23.65 -4.06
N ILE A 51 11.44 -23.88 -4.33
CA ILE A 51 12.53 -23.00 -3.84
C ILE A 51 12.43 -21.62 -4.48
N VAL A 52 12.23 -21.55 -5.80
CA VAL A 52 12.10 -20.28 -6.52
C VAL A 52 10.84 -19.55 -6.05
N GLY A 53 9.72 -20.26 -5.89
CA GLY A 53 8.49 -19.72 -5.33
C GLY A 53 8.67 -19.16 -3.92
N LEU A 54 9.42 -19.87 -3.05
CA LEU A 54 9.71 -19.41 -1.70
C LEU A 54 10.60 -18.17 -1.68
N VAL A 55 11.64 -18.12 -2.53
CA VAL A 55 12.50 -16.95 -2.68
C VAL A 55 11.69 -15.75 -3.17
N LEU A 56 10.87 -15.93 -4.20
CA LEU A 56 9.96 -14.88 -4.69
C LEU A 56 9.00 -14.41 -3.60
N TRP A 57 8.46 -15.32 -2.81
CA TRP A 57 7.57 -14.99 -1.71
C TRP A 57 8.28 -14.12 -0.66
N ILE A 58 9.43 -14.55 -0.15
CA ILE A 58 10.18 -13.84 0.89
C ILE A 58 10.63 -12.48 0.38
N VAL A 59 11.25 -12.41 -0.80
CA VAL A 59 11.76 -11.16 -1.37
C VAL A 59 10.62 -10.20 -1.66
N GLY A 60 9.57 -10.65 -2.34
CA GLY A 60 8.43 -9.80 -2.68
C GLY A 60 7.66 -9.33 -1.44
N HIS A 61 7.54 -10.16 -0.39
CA HIS A 61 6.88 -9.77 0.85
C HIS A 61 7.73 -8.78 1.64
N ALA A 62 9.05 -8.99 1.73
CA ALA A 62 9.97 -8.04 2.37
C ALA A 62 9.93 -6.67 1.68
N LEU A 63 9.93 -6.65 0.34
CA LEU A 63 9.78 -5.41 -0.44
C LEU A 63 8.41 -4.75 -0.19
N ALA A 64 7.34 -5.53 -0.08
CA ALA A 64 6.00 -5.00 0.20
C ALA A 64 5.90 -4.36 1.60
N VAL A 65 6.54 -4.96 2.61
CA VAL A 65 6.61 -4.41 3.96
C VAL A 65 7.48 -3.14 3.99
N TRP A 66 8.61 -3.14 3.31
CA TRP A 66 9.46 -1.94 3.19
C TRP A 66 8.73 -0.79 2.46
N GLY A 67 7.97 -1.11 1.42
CA GLY A 67 7.16 -0.15 0.67
C GLY A 67 6.05 0.48 1.52
N ALA A 68 5.27 -0.33 2.25
CA ALA A 68 4.23 0.19 3.14
C ALA A 68 4.79 0.96 4.34
N ARG A 69 5.99 0.61 4.80
CA ARG A 69 6.70 1.40 5.82
C ARG A 69 7.12 2.78 5.27
N SER A 70 7.41 2.88 3.98
CA SER A 70 7.82 4.13 3.33
C SER A 70 6.63 5.01 2.98
N ASP A 71 5.54 4.43 2.46
CA ASP A 71 4.28 5.13 2.18
C ASP A 71 3.12 4.12 2.07
N ALA A 72 2.15 4.24 2.97
CA ALA A 72 0.97 3.37 3.00
C ALA A 72 0.01 3.58 1.80
N GLN A 73 0.11 4.73 1.11
CA GLN A 73 -0.62 5.07 -0.11
C GLN A 73 0.23 4.88 -1.38
N PHE A 74 1.43 4.29 -1.27
CA PHE A 74 2.31 4.10 -2.42
C PHE A 74 1.61 3.38 -3.59
N MET A 75 0.88 2.31 -3.31
CA MET A 75 0.28 1.49 -4.37
C MET A 75 -0.85 2.20 -5.14
N PRO A 76 -1.83 2.89 -4.51
CA PRO A 76 -2.80 3.68 -5.25
C PRO A 76 -2.16 4.84 -6.03
N VAL A 77 -1.11 5.47 -5.50
CA VAL A 77 -0.36 6.52 -6.21
C VAL A 77 0.39 5.95 -7.41
N PHE A 78 1.08 4.84 -7.25
CA PHE A 78 1.81 4.14 -8.31
C PHE A 78 0.86 3.65 -9.42
N ALA A 79 -0.27 3.05 -9.04
CA ALA A 79 -1.31 2.66 -9.99
C ALA A 79 -1.88 3.87 -10.73
N ARG A 80 -2.04 5.02 -10.04
CA ARG A 80 -2.44 6.27 -10.69
C ARG A 80 -1.38 6.76 -11.66
N HIS A 81 -0.11 6.69 -11.28
CA HIS A 81 1.03 7.07 -12.11
C HIS A 81 1.10 6.22 -13.40
N LEU A 82 0.96 4.89 -13.30
CA LEU A 82 0.92 4.02 -14.47
C LEU A 82 -0.29 4.30 -15.41
N ARG A 83 -1.41 4.76 -14.86
CA ARG A 83 -2.64 5.05 -15.64
C ARG A 83 -2.63 6.44 -16.26
N HIS A 84 -1.92 7.41 -15.68
CA HIS A 84 -1.88 8.77 -16.20
C HIS A 84 -0.69 8.92 -17.13
N LYS A 85 -0.94 9.31 -18.38
CA LYS A 85 0.11 9.75 -19.30
C LYS A 85 0.81 10.97 -18.67
N PRO A 86 2.14 11.11 -18.78
CA PRO A 86 2.83 12.32 -18.33
C PRO A 86 2.17 13.52 -19.02
N LEU A 87 1.56 14.42 -18.25
CA LEU A 87 0.81 15.55 -18.82
C LEU A 87 1.68 16.81 -18.93
N LEU A 88 3.00 16.67 -18.78
CA LEU A 88 3.97 17.76 -18.91
C LEU A 88 5.12 17.28 -19.80
N ASP A 89 4.85 17.21 -21.10
CA ASP A 89 5.88 17.38 -22.11
C ASP A 89 6.13 18.90 -22.20
N VAL A 90 7.08 19.42 -21.42
CA VAL A 90 7.63 20.78 -21.62
C VAL A 90 9.07 20.68 -22.06
#